data_AF-A0A1E5GIH2-F1
#
_entry.id   AF-A0A1E5GIH2-F1
#
_cell.length_a   1.000
_cell.length_b   1.000
_cell.length_c   1.000
_cell.angle_alpha   90.00
_cell.angle_beta   90.00
_cell.angle_gamma   90.00
#
_symmetry.space_group_name_H-M   'P 1'
#
loop_
_entity.id
_entity.type
_entity.pdbx_description
1 polymer ?
#
loop_
_entity_poly.entity_id
_entity_poly.type
_entity_poly.pdbx_seq_one_letter_code
_entity_poly.pdbx_strand_id
1 'polypeptide(L)'
;MSNSKSSDKTVDDILEGAKDTTRPIGKAKNFEKDGNMDDAVDDFNSLNPKNVKEIKTQYGDGLHGVLEDGTRISVRPGSGTGGSTLEIKAPGKPLIKVRYGK
;
A
#
# COMPACT_ATOMS: atom_id res chain seq x y z
N MET A 1 -13.67 -13.14 18.75
CA MET A 1 -12.43 -13.84 18.40
C MET A 1 -11.41 -12.79 18.00
N SER A 2 -10.25 -12.83 18.67
CA SER A 2 -8.97 -12.14 18.42
C SER A 2 -8.97 -10.66 18.01
N ASN A 3 -8.86 -9.79 19.01
CA ASN A 3 -8.41 -8.40 18.86
C ASN A 3 -6.88 -8.40 18.72
N SER A 4 -6.33 -8.60 17.52
CA SER A 4 -4.89 -8.45 17.31
C SER A 4 -4.54 -6.96 17.33
N LYS A 5 -3.58 -6.58 18.18
CA LYS A 5 -2.96 -5.25 18.14
C LYS A 5 -2.27 -5.10 16.78
N SER A 6 -2.90 -4.41 15.83
CA SER A 6 -2.19 -3.87 14.67
C SER A 6 -1.19 -2.85 15.20
N SER A 7 0.11 -3.19 15.14
CA SER A 7 1.21 -2.29 15.46
C SER A 7 1.13 -1.06 14.56
N ASP A 8 1.24 0.16 15.11
CA ASP A 8 1.26 1.42 14.34
C ASP A 8 2.59 1.55 13.56
N LYS A 9 2.72 0.82 12.43
CA LYS A 9 3.85 0.99 11.53
C LYS A 9 3.76 2.32 10.81
N THR A 10 4.90 2.93 10.54
CA THR A 10 5.05 4.09 9.67
C THR A 10 5.22 3.65 8.21
N VAL A 11 5.08 4.59 7.28
CA VAL A 11 5.39 4.34 5.86
C VAL A 11 6.85 3.90 5.67
N ASP A 12 7.78 4.44 6.47
CA ASP A 12 9.19 4.07 6.38
C ASP A 12 9.41 2.61 6.83
N ASP A 13 8.70 2.14 7.86
CA ASP A 13 8.72 0.73 8.29
C ASP A 13 8.17 -0.21 7.19
N ILE A 14 7.16 0.23 6.42
CA ILE A 14 6.65 -0.54 5.28
C ILE A 14 7.69 -0.65 4.16
N LEU A 15 8.48 0.42 3.96
CA LEU A 15 9.49 0.47 2.90
C LEU A 15 10.81 -0.21 3.29
N GLU A 16 10.98 -0.61 4.55
CA GLU A 16 12.14 -1.36 4.98
C GLU A 16 12.30 -2.66 4.17
N GLY A 17 13.52 -2.86 3.63
CA GLY A 17 13.84 -4.01 2.77
C GLY A 17 13.23 -3.96 1.36
N ALA A 18 12.42 -2.95 1.03
CA ALA A 18 11.85 -2.82 -0.31
C ALA A 18 12.89 -2.34 -1.33
N LYS A 19 12.84 -2.91 -2.53
CA LYS A 19 13.70 -2.52 -3.64
C LYS A 19 13.13 -1.27 -4.33
N ASP A 20 13.87 -0.16 -4.34
CA ASP A 20 13.49 1.03 -5.11
C ASP A 20 13.62 0.75 -6.62
N THR A 21 12.50 0.83 -7.34
CA THR A 21 12.38 0.67 -8.79
C THR A 21 11.87 1.95 -9.47
N THR A 22 12.00 3.08 -8.79
CA THR A 22 11.60 4.39 -9.29
C THR A 22 12.35 4.70 -10.58
N ARG A 23 11.59 4.87 -11.66
CA ARG A 23 12.14 5.36 -12.93
C ARG A 23 12.41 6.87 -12.83
N PRO A 24 13.45 7.39 -13.50
CA PRO A 24 13.71 8.84 -13.57
C PRO A 24 12.56 9.63 -14.21
N ILE A 25 11.75 8.94 -15.03
CA ILE A 25 10.62 9.50 -15.76
C ILE A 25 9.34 9.04 -15.06
N GLY A 26 8.76 9.90 -14.22
CA GLY A 26 7.51 9.63 -13.51
C GLY A 26 7.30 10.49 -12.26
N LYS A 27 6.04 10.68 -11.85
CA LYS A 27 5.67 11.43 -10.63
C LYS A 27 5.54 10.54 -9.39
N ALA A 28 5.73 9.24 -9.52
CA ALA A 28 5.54 8.26 -8.46
C ALA A 28 6.85 7.60 -8.07
N LYS A 29 7.02 7.34 -6.76
CA LYS A 29 8.06 6.47 -6.21
C LYS A 29 7.56 5.03 -6.26
N ASN A 30 8.37 4.13 -6.81
CA ASN A 30 7.98 2.73 -7.01
C ASN A 30 8.94 1.85 -6.21
N PHE A 31 8.37 0.93 -5.45
CA PHE A 31 9.08 -0.05 -4.66
C PHE A 31 8.53 -1.45 -4.96
N GLU A 32 9.37 -2.46 -4.81
CA GLU A 32 9.02 -3.87 -4.96
C GLU A 32 9.41 -4.62 -3.67
N LYS A 33 8.51 -5.50 -3.21
CA LYS A 33 8.73 -6.46 -2.12
C LYS A 33 8.33 -7.85 -2.62
N ASP A 34 8.94 -8.88 -2.05
CA ASP A 34 8.40 -10.23 -2.18
C ASP A 34 7.02 -10.31 -1.50
N GLY A 35 6.22 -11.32 -1.86
CA GLY A 35 4.92 -11.57 -1.27
C GLY A 35 3.76 -11.53 -2.26
N ASN A 36 2.56 -11.31 -1.75
CA ASN A 36 1.31 -11.39 -2.51
C ASN A 36 0.26 -10.37 -2.00
N MET A 37 -1.02 -10.62 -2.27
CA MET A 37 -2.10 -9.73 -1.84
C MET A 37 -2.28 -9.70 -0.31
N ASP A 38 -2.10 -10.81 0.37
CA ASP A 38 -2.24 -10.89 1.83
C ASP A 38 -1.16 -10.06 2.51
N ASP A 39 0.09 -10.14 2.03
CA ASP A 39 1.20 -9.29 2.53
C ASP A 39 0.92 -7.79 2.32
N ALA A 40 0.30 -7.44 1.19
CA ALA A 40 -0.08 -6.06 0.90
C ALA A 40 -1.23 -5.58 1.81
N VAL A 41 -2.16 -6.46 2.17
CA VAL A 41 -3.25 -6.19 3.11
C VAL A 41 -2.72 -6.08 4.54
N ASP A 42 -1.76 -6.91 4.93
CA ASP A 42 -1.11 -6.85 6.23
C ASP A 42 -0.33 -5.53 6.40
N ASP A 43 0.45 -5.13 5.40
CA ASP A 43 1.11 -3.82 5.41
C ASP A 43 0.08 -2.68 5.45
N PHE A 44 -1.03 -2.75 4.69
CA PHE A 44 -2.14 -1.79 4.77
C PHE A 44 -2.74 -1.68 6.19
N ASN A 45 -3.04 -2.81 6.82
CA ASN A 45 -3.65 -2.86 8.15
C ASN A 45 -2.68 -2.41 9.25
N SER A 46 -1.39 -2.67 9.08
CA SER A 46 -0.35 -2.22 10.02
C SER A 46 -0.13 -0.70 10.02
N LEU A 47 -0.60 0.01 8.99
CA LEU A 47 -0.63 1.48 9.01
C LEU A 47 -1.82 2.03 9.83
N ASN A 48 -2.67 1.16 10.40
CA ASN A 48 -3.84 1.50 11.21
C ASN A 48 -4.79 2.55 10.56
N PRO A 49 -5.26 2.31 9.32
CA PRO A 49 -6.11 3.27 8.62
C PRO A 49 -7.49 3.43 9.24
N LYS A 50 -8.01 4.65 9.18
CA LYS A 50 -9.39 4.99 9.51
C LYS A 50 -10.26 4.96 8.26
N ASN A 51 -11.58 4.87 8.46
CA ASN A 51 -12.59 4.88 7.40
C ASN A 51 -12.34 3.82 6.31
N VAL A 52 -11.93 2.62 6.74
CA VAL A 52 -11.65 1.51 5.84
C VAL A 52 -12.92 1.12 5.09
N LYS A 53 -12.82 1.04 3.77
CA LYS A 53 -13.89 0.57 2.90
C LYS A 53 -13.35 -0.27 1.76
N GLU A 54 -14.17 -1.19 1.30
CA GLU A 54 -13.89 -1.93 0.07
C GLU A 54 -14.03 -1.02 -1.14
N ILE A 55 -13.20 -1.26 -2.15
CA ILE A 55 -13.24 -0.60 -3.44
C ILE A 55 -13.23 -1.66 -4.55
N LYS A 56 -14.01 -1.44 -5.61
CA LYS A 56 -13.96 -2.27 -6.81
C LYS A 56 -12.88 -1.77 -7.75
N THR A 57 -12.01 -2.66 -8.22
CA THR A 57 -11.00 -2.36 -9.24
C THR A 57 -11.16 -3.29 -10.43
N GLN A 58 -10.56 -2.96 -11.57
CA GLN A 58 -10.53 -3.86 -12.73
C GLN A 58 -9.81 -5.20 -12.47
N TYR A 59 -9.04 -5.30 -11.38
CA TYR A 59 -8.28 -6.50 -11.00
C TYR A 59 -8.95 -7.31 -9.89
N GLY A 60 -10.13 -6.88 -9.41
CA GLY A 60 -10.81 -7.44 -8.25
C GLY A 60 -10.99 -6.43 -7.12
N ASP A 61 -11.45 -6.93 -5.98
CA ASP A 61 -11.76 -6.11 -4.81
C ASP A 61 -10.49 -5.68 -4.08
N GLY A 62 -10.47 -4.44 -3.59
CA GLY A 62 -9.38 -3.86 -2.81
C GLY A 62 -9.90 -3.10 -1.60
N LEU A 63 -8.99 -2.48 -0.85
CA LEU A 63 -9.32 -1.66 0.31
C LEU A 63 -8.83 -0.23 0.11
N HIS A 64 -9.52 0.71 0.74
CA HIS A 64 -9.14 2.10 0.85
C HIS A 64 -9.30 2.57 2.29
N GLY A 65 -8.36 3.40 2.75
CA GLY A 65 -8.38 3.98 4.08
C GLY A 65 -7.64 5.32 4.13
N VAL A 66 -7.72 5.98 5.28
CA VAL A 66 -7.09 7.29 5.52
C VAL A 66 -6.38 7.27 6.87
N LEU A 67 -5.12 7.69 6.90
CA LEU A 67 -4.33 7.82 8.13
C LEU A 67 -4.67 9.13 8.86
N GLU A 68 -4.23 9.28 10.11
CA GLU A 68 -4.54 10.45 10.93
C GLU A 68 -4.08 11.78 10.32
N ASP A 69 -2.96 11.76 9.60
CA ASP A 69 -2.37 12.92 8.92
C ASP A 69 -3.06 13.28 7.59
N GLY A 70 -4.12 12.55 7.21
CA GLY A 70 -4.83 12.72 5.94
C GLY A 70 -4.20 11.98 4.76
N THR A 71 -3.15 11.19 4.98
CA THR A 71 -2.58 10.29 3.96
C THR A 71 -3.62 9.26 3.54
N ARG A 72 -3.89 9.20 2.23
CA ARG A 72 -4.80 8.20 1.66
C ARG A 72 -4.02 6.96 1.29
N ILE A 73 -4.50 5.80 1.70
CA ILE A 73 -3.90 4.52 1.33
C ILE A 73 -4.93 3.61 0.65
N SER A 74 -4.45 2.76 -0.23
CA SER A 74 -5.28 1.71 -0.83
C SER A 74 -4.46 0.51 -1.22
N VAL A 75 -5.01 -0.68 -1.01
CA VAL A 75 -4.46 -1.93 -1.52
C VAL A 75 -5.36 -2.47 -2.63
N ARG A 76 -4.75 -2.98 -3.69
CA ARG A 76 -5.46 -3.62 -4.81
C ARG A 76 -4.75 -4.90 -5.26
N PRO A 77 -5.49 -5.90 -5.77
CA PRO A 77 -4.96 -7.21 -6.14
C PRO A 77 -4.10 -7.21 -7.41
N GLY A 78 -4.14 -6.15 -8.22
CA GLY A 78 -3.36 -6.08 -9.46
C GLY A 78 -2.94 -4.67 -9.86
N SER A 79 -2.14 -4.59 -10.93
CA SER A 79 -1.76 -3.35 -11.58
C SER A 79 -1.52 -3.56 -13.08
N GLY A 80 -1.45 -2.47 -13.86
CA GLY A 80 -1.16 -2.57 -15.31
C GLY A 80 0.19 -3.20 -15.63
N THR A 81 1.08 -3.31 -14.64
CA THR A 81 2.40 -3.95 -14.73
C THR A 81 2.49 -5.25 -13.91
N GLY A 82 1.36 -5.78 -13.42
CA GLY A 82 1.30 -6.94 -12.53
C GLY A 82 1.52 -6.63 -11.04
N GLY A 83 1.25 -7.63 -10.20
CA GLY A 83 1.41 -7.61 -8.74
C GLY A 83 0.30 -6.89 -7.97
N SER A 84 0.02 -7.35 -6.76
CA SER A 84 -0.76 -6.58 -5.78
C SER A 84 -0.01 -5.30 -5.44
N THR A 85 -0.73 -4.23 -5.11
CA THR A 85 -0.11 -2.92 -4.87
C THR A 85 -0.73 -2.24 -3.68
N LEU A 86 0.12 -1.82 -2.73
CA LEU A 86 -0.20 -0.79 -1.74
C LEU A 86 0.19 0.58 -2.31
N GLU A 87 -0.78 1.47 -2.43
CA GLU A 87 -0.57 2.86 -2.82
C GLU A 87 -0.72 3.79 -1.62
N ILE A 88 0.23 4.71 -1.46
CA ILE A 88 0.29 5.65 -0.34
C ILE A 88 0.39 7.06 -0.92
N LYS A 89 -0.66 7.86 -0.69
CA LYS A 89 -0.80 9.22 -1.20
C LYS A 89 -0.91 10.22 -0.05
N ALA A 90 0.26 10.66 0.42
CA ALA A 90 0.36 11.75 1.37
C ALA A 90 0.08 13.11 0.69
N PRO A 91 -0.57 14.07 1.38
CA PRO A 91 -0.83 15.41 0.86
C PRO A 91 0.47 16.11 0.42
N GLY A 92 0.47 16.68 -0.80
CA GLY A 92 1.63 17.41 -1.33
C GLY A 92 2.87 16.56 -1.67
N LYS A 93 2.84 15.23 -1.44
CA LYS A 93 3.97 14.33 -1.73
C LYS A 93 3.75 13.51 -3.00
N PRO A 94 4.83 13.04 -3.65
CA PRO A 94 4.75 12.02 -4.70
C PRO A 94 3.94 10.79 -4.23
N LEU A 95 3.24 10.15 -5.17
CA LEU A 95 2.57 8.88 -4.90
C LEU A 95 3.63 7.79 -4.67
N ILE A 96 3.52 7.04 -3.58
CA ILE A 96 4.35 5.86 -3.32
C ILE A 96 3.53 4.62 -3.73
N LYS A 97 4.18 3.68 -4.43
CA LYS A 97 3.61 2.38 -4.81
C LYS A 97 4.54 1.28 -4.35
N VAL A 98 4.05 0.38 -3.50
CA VAL A 98 4.74 -0.85 -3.11
C VAL A 98 4.05 -2.00 -3.82
N ARG A 99 4.77 -2.71 -4.69
CA ARG A 99 4.26 -3.87 -5.42
C ARG A 99 4.78 -5.16 -4.78
N TYR A 100 3.90 -6.13 -4.62
CA TYR A 100 4.25 -7.43 -4.05
C TYR A 100 4.18 -8.51 -5.13
N GLY A 101 5.16 -9.42 -5.11
CA GLY A 101 5.21 -10.58 -6.00
C GLY A 101 5.51 -10.23 -7.46
N LYS A 102 6.38 -9.23 -7.67
CA LYS A 102 6.81 -8.76 -8.99
C LYS A 102 8.33 -8.85 -9.15
#